data_AF-A0A4D9CYC9-F1
#
_entry.id   AF-A0A4D9CYC9-F1
#
_cell.length_a   1.000
_cell.length_b   1.000
_cell.length_c   1.000
_cell.angle_alpha   90.00
_cell.angle_beta   90.00
_cell.angle_gamma   90.00
#
_symmetry.space_group_name_H-M   'P 1'
#
loop_
_entity.id
_entity.type
_entity.pdbx_description
1 polymer ?
#
loop_
_entity_poly.entity_id
_entity_poly.type
_entity_poly.pdbx_seq_one_letter_code
_entity_poly.pdbx_strand_id
1 'polypeptide(L)'
;MPYSMDEMEHILSIRAQAEGIEVEAEALAAMGEIGARSSLRYAVQMLTPARILAETFGREKVEAGDVREVDILFKDAKQSAQILARSEGWLK
;
A
#
# COMPACT_ATOMS: atom_id res chain seq x y z
N MET A 1 18.01 5.19 11.30
CA MET A 1 17.62 6.16 10.25
C MET A 1 16.39 5.63 9.55
N PRO A 2 15.45 6.49 9.13
CA PRO A 2 14.37 6.07 8.23
C PRO A 2 14.95 5.57 6.90
N TYR A 3 14.30 4.59 6.29
CA TYR A 3 14.68 4.09 4.96
C TYR A 3 14.48 5.18 3.89
N SER A 4 15.34 5.18 2.87
CA SER A 4 15.12 5.97 1.66
C SER A 4 13.97 5.40 0.82
N MET A 5 13.49 6.16 -0.18
CA MET A 5 12.48 5.69 -1.14
C MET A 5 12.98 4.43 -1.86
N ASP A 6 14.19 4.48 -2.39
CA ASP A 6 14.84 3.37 -3.10
C ASP A 6 14.99 2.12 -2.21
N GLU A 7 15.35 2.30 -0.93
CA GLU A 7 15.43 1.19 0.02
C GLU A 7 14.05 0.58 0.30
N MET A 8 13.01 1.40 0.40
CA MET A 8 11.64 0.91 0.59
C MET A 8 11.16 0.13 -0.63
N GLU A 9 11.35 0.66 -1.84
CA GLU A 9 11.01 -0.04 -3.09
C GLU A 9 11.75 -1.37 -3.22
N HIS A 10 13.04 -1.39 -2.86
CA HIS A 10 13.84 -2.62 -2.88
C HIS A 10 13.31 -3.66 -1.88
N ILE A 11 12.98 -3.24 -0.65
CA ILE A 11 12.38 -4.13 0.35
C ILE A 11 11.02 -4.66 -0.15
N LEU A 12 10.18 -3.80 -0.73
CA LEU A 12 8.89 -4.19 -1.28
C LEU A 12 9.05 -5.19 -2.44
N SER A 13 10.02 -4.98 -3.32
CA SER A 13 10.34 -5.93 -4.40
C SER A 13 10.75 -7.29 -3.85
N ILE A 14 11.60 -7.36 -2.82
CA ILE A 14 12.00 -8.62 -2.19
C ILE A 14 10.78 -9.31 -1.57
N ARG A 15 9.89 -8.56 -0.92
CA ARG A 15 8.66 -9.10 -0.31
C ARG A 15 7.69 -9.63 -1.37
N ALA A 16 7.49 -8.90 -2.45
CA ALA A 16 6.68 -9.33 -3.58
C ALA A 16 7.21 -10.64 -4.18
N GLN A 17 8.52 -10.74 -4.40
CA GLN A 17 9.16 -11.97 -4.87
C GLN A 17 8.98 -13.15 -3.90
N ALA A 18 9.16 -12.91 -2.59
CA ALA A 18 9.01 -13.94 -1.57
C ALA A 18 7.57 -14.47 -1.47
N GLU A 19 6.57 -13.63 -1.78
CA GLU A 19 5.16 -13.97 -1.75
C GLU A 19 4.63 -14.42 -3.13
N GLY A 20 5.48 -14.46 -4.17
CA GLY A 20 5.09 -14.85 -5.52
C GLY A 20 4.13 -13.87 -6.20
N ILE A 21 4.24 -12.58 -5.87
CA ILE A 21 3.38 -11.52 -6.37
C ILE A 21 4.12 -10.76 -7.47
N GLU A 22 3.56 -10.77 -8.68
CA GLU A 22 4.08 -9.95 -9.77
C GLU A 22 3.58 -8.51 -9.64
N VAL A 23 4.50 -7.55 -9.61
CA VAL A 23 4.20 -6.13 -9.38
C VAL A 23 4.92 -5.28 -10.41
N GLU A 24 4.24 -4.28 -10.98
CA GLU A 24 4.86 -3.30 -11.87
C GLU A 24 5.79 -2.34 -11.14
N ALA A 25 6.77 -1.79 -11.87
CA ALA A 25 7.71 -0.83 -11.30
C ALA A 25 6.98 0.42 -10.78
N GLU A 26 5.98 0.89 -11.53
CA GLU A 26 5.12 2.01 -11.17
C GLU A 26 4.27 1.70 -9.93
N ALA A 27 3.88 0.44 -9.73
CA ALA A 27 3.14 0.01 -8.56
C ALA A 27 4.04 -0.06 -7.31
N LEU A 28 5.29 -0.52 -7.47
CA LEU A 28 6.29 -0.48 -6.39
C LEU A 28 6.61 0.95 -5.98
N ALA A 29 6.82 1.85 -6.94
CA ALA A 29 7.04 3.27 -6.66
C ALA A 29 5.85 3.88 -5.90
N ALA A 30 4.61 3.60 -6.34
CA ALA A 30 3.41 4.03 -5.63
C ALA A 30 3.36 3.48 -4.19
N MET A 31 3.65 2.20 -3.96
CA MET A 31 3.73 1.65 -2.60
C MET A 31 4.84 2.29 -1.77
N GLY A 32 5.98 2.63 -2.38
CA GLY A 32 7.08 3.37 -1.77
C GLY A 32 6.62 4.72 -1.24
N GLU A 33 5.99 5.54 -2.09
CA GLU A 33 5.43 6.85 -1.73
C GLU A 33 4.43 6.74 -0.55
N ILE A 34 3.58 5.71 -0.58
CA ILE A 34 2.61 5.43 0.49
C ILE A 34 3.36 5.05 1.78
N GLY A 35 4.41 4.23 1.67
CA GLY A 35 5.28 3.85 2.78
C GLY A 35 5.97 5.04 3.44
N ALA A 36 6.44 6.02 2.65
CA ALA A 36 7.07 7.24 3.17
C ALA A 36 6.10 8.12 3.97
N ARG A 37 4.85 8.26 3.51
CA ARG A 37 3.85 9.07 4.25
C ARG A 37 3.24 8.34 5.46
N SER A 38 3.32 7.02 5.49
CA SER A 38 2.74 6.15 6.53
C SER A 38 3.84 5.36 7.26
N SER A 39 4.08 4.11 6.85
CA SER A 39 5.18 3.27 7.29
C SER A 39 5.50 2.18 6.26
N LEU A 40 6.73 1.68 6.27
CA LEU A 40 7.11 0.51 5.47
C LEU A 40 6.22 -0.71 5.76
N ARG A 41 5.78 -0.89 7.02
CA ARG A 41 4.88 -1.98 7.41
C ARG A 41 3.55 -1.91 6.65
N TYR A 42 2.99 -0.72 6.54
CA TYR A 42 1.74 -0.49 5.83
C TYR A 42 1.90 -0.77 4.34
N ALA A 43 2.95 -0.25 3.70
CA ALA A 43 3.24 -0.52 2.30
C ALA A 43 3.40 -2.02 1.99
N VAL A 44 4.12 -2.78 2.83
CA VAL A 44 4.24 -4.24 2.67
C VAL A 44 2.88 -4.93 2.79
N GLN A 45 2.02 -4.49 3.71
CA GLN A 45 0.69 -5.06 3.89
C GLN A 45 -0.26 -4.78 2.71
N MET A 46 0.06 -3.82 1.84
CA MET A 46 -0.72 -3.55 0.64
C MET A 46 -0.49 -4.55 -0.50
N LEU A 47 0.60 -5.31 -0.49
CA LEU A 47 0.94 -6.27 -1.56
C LEU A 47 -0.18 -7.31 -1.78
N THR A 48 -0.65 -7.93 -0.69
CA THR A 48 -1.70 -8.96 -0.76
C THR A 48 -3.05 -8.42 -1.26
N PRO A 49 -3.64 -7.34 -0.70
CA PRO A 49 -4.89 -6.81 -1.22
C PRO A 49 -4.75 -6.25 -2.64
N ALA A 50 -3.59 -5.67 -3.01
CA ALA A 50 -3.38 -5.19 -4.37
C ALA A 50 -3.34 -6.34 -5.39
N ARG A 51 -2.74 -7.49 -5.04
CA ARG A 51 -2.83 -8.73 -5.83
C ARG A 51 -4.27 -9.19 -5.99
N ILE A 52 -5.05 -9.21 -4.91
CA ILE A 52 -6.46 -9.64 -4.96
C ILE A 52 -7.28 -8.72 -5.86
N LEU A 53 -7.04 -7.40 -5.84
CA LEU A 53 -7.69 -6.47 -6.77
C LEU A 53 -7.30 -6.75 -8.23
N ALA A 54 -6.00 -6.91 -8.51
CA ALA A 54 -5.54 -7.26 -9.86
C ALA A 54 -6.22 -8.54 -10.38
N GLU A 55 -6.26 -9.59 -9.55
CA GLU A 55 -6.93 -10.86 -9.86
C GLU A 55 -8.43 -10.68 -10.09
N THR A 56 -9.09 -9.81 -9.31
CA THR A 56 -10.52 -9.50 -9.48
C THR A 56 -10.79 -8.82 -10.82
N PHE A 57 -9.83 -8.05 -11.34
CA PHE A 57 -9.88 -7.46 -12.68
C PHE A 57 -9.36 -8.40 -13.79
N GLY A 58 -9.03 -9.65 -13.46
CA GLY A 58 -8.53 -10.64 -14.42
C GLY A 58 -7.08 -10.43 -14.85
N ARG A 59 -6.29 -9.70 -14.05
CA ARG A 59 -4.86 -9.45 -14.27
C ARG A 59 -4.03 -10.26 -13.27
N GLU A 60 -2.90 -10.80 -13.73
CA GLU A 60 -1.94 -11.52 -12.87
C GLU A 60 -0.94 -10.57 -12.19
N LYS A 61 -0.72 -9.40 -12.80
CA LYS A 61 0.28 -8.41 -12.37
C LYS A 61 -0.40 -7.21 -11.69
N VAL A 62 0.14 -6.81 -10.55
CA VAL A 62 -0.32 -5.63 -9.80
C VAL A 62 0.16 -4.36 -10.48
N GLU A 63 -0.79 -3.49 -10.82
CA GLU A 63 -0.55 -2.18 -11.42
C GLU A 63 -0.70 -1.05 -10.40
N ALA A 64 -0.20 0.15 -10.73
CA ALA A 64 -0.30 1.30 -9.83
C ALA A 64 -1.75 1.69 -9.49
N GLY A 65 -2.70 1.37 -10.36
CA GLY A 65 -4.14 1.56 -10.12
C GLY A 65 -4.62 0.77 -8.91
N ASP A 66 -4.26 -0.52 -8.82
CA ASP A 66 -4.65 -1.39 -7.71
C ASP A 66 -4.14 -0.86 -6.38
N VAL A 67 -2.88 -0.41 -6.35
CA VAL A 67 -2.24 0.14 -5.16
C VAL A 67 -2.98 1.38 -4.65
N ARG A 68 -3.31 2.30 -5.56
CA ARG A 68 -4.05 3.52 -5.20
C ARG A 68 -5.46 3.19 -4.73
N GLU A 69 -6.11 2.20 -5.34
CA GLU A 69 -7.44 1.77 -4.91
C GLU A 69 -7.41 1.13 -3.52
N VAL A 70 -6.43 0.24 -3.24
CA VAL A 70 -6.21 -0.32 -1.89
C VAL A 70 -6.04 0.80 -0.86
N ASP A 71 -5.28 1.85 -1.16
CA ASP A 71 -5.07 2.97 -0.24
C ASP A 71 -6.30 3.87 -0.08
N ILE A 72 -7.20 3.89 -1.06
CA ILE A 72 -8.49 4.55 -0.92
C ILE A 72 -9.39 3.72 0.02
N LEU A 73 -9.40 2.39 -0.13
CA LEU A 73 -10.27 1.48 0.62
C LEU A 73 -9.79 1.25 2.05
N PHE A 74 -8.49 1.06 2.24
CA PHE A 74 -7.85 0.84 3.54
C PHE A 74 -7.12 2.11 3.96
N LYS A 75 -7.30 2.49 5.22
CA LYS A 75 -6.67 3.69 5.79
C LYS A 75 -5.62 3.29 6.80
N ASP A 76 -4.48 3.97 6.75
CA ASP A 76 -3.49 3.83 7.81
C ASP A 76 -4.03 4.40 9.13
N ALA A 77 -3.38 4.05 10.24
CA ALA A 77 -3.83 4.44 11.58
C ALA A 77 -3.91 5.96 11.77
N LYS A 78 -3.00 6.74 11.17
CA LYS A 78 -2.96 8.20 11.27
C LYS A 78 -4.12 8.81 10.47
N GLN A 79 -4.35 8.34 9.25
CA GLN A 79 -5.51 8.76 8.45
C GLN A 79 -6.82 8.44 9.17
N SER A 80 -6.95 7.23 9.71
CA SER A 80 -8.14 6.79 10.45
C SER A 80 -8.42 7.68 11.67
N ALA A 81 -7.39 7.98 12.47
CA ALA A 81 -7.52 8.87 13.62
C ALA A 81 -7.92 10.30 13.22
N GLN A 82 -7.39 10.82 12.11
CA GLN A 82 -7.77 12.15 11.61
C GLN A 82 -9.21 12.20 11.10
N ILE A 83 -9.69 11.14 10.44
CA ILE A 83 -11.08 11.04 10.01
C ILE A 83 -11.99 11.07 11.24
N LEU A 84 -11.68 10.27 12.27
CA LEU A 84 -12.45 10.20 13.50
C LEU A 84 -12.46 11.55 14.25
N ALA A 85 -11.32 12.22 14.35
CA ALA A 85 -11.22 13.53 14.99
C ALA A 85 -12.02 14.63 14.27
N ARG A 86 -12.18 14.52 12.95
CA ARG A 86 -13.00 15.44 12.13
C ARG A 86 -14.49 15.08 12.15
N SER A 87 -14.82 13.80 12.34
CA SER A 87 -16.20 13.34 12.45
C SER A 87 -16.69 13.54 13.89
N GLU A 88 -17.03 14.77 14.26
CA GLU A 88 -17.74 15.02 15.52
C GLU A 88 -19.06 14.22 15.53
N GLY A 89 -19.18 13.20 16.40
CA GLY A 89 -20.46 12.55 16.69
C GLY A 89 -20.49 11.02 16.76
N TRP A 90 -19.43 10.30 16.36
CA TRP A 90 -19.45 8.82 16.35
C TRP A 90 -19.07 8.17 17.68
N LEU A 91 -18.48 8.94 18.60
CA LEU A 91 -18.04 8.51 19.93
C LEU A 91 -18.67 9.39 21.04
N LYS A 92 -20.00 9.51 21.03
CA LYS A 92 -20.74 9.97 22.21
C LYS A 92 -21.41 8.79 22.89
#